data_AF-A0A7W1K5G1-F1
#
_entry.id   AF-A0A7W1K5G1-F1
#
_cell.length_a   1.000
_cell.length_b   1.000
_cell.length_c   1.000
_cell.angle_alpha   90.00
_cell.angle_beta   90.00
_cell.angle_gamma   90.00
#
_symmetry.space_group_name_H-M   'P 1'
#
loop_
_entity.id
_entity.type
_entity.pdbx_description
1 polymer ?
#
loop_
_entity_poly.entity_id
_entity_poly.type
_entity_poly.pdbx_seq_one_letter_code
_entity_poly.pdbx_strand_id
1 'polypeptide(L)' 'MRVARTPAGVRVDPNGSAPGRGAYVHRDPACVAAALRKGAFASALRTGLAEEELARLKDQIEEALQAT' A
#
# COMPACT_ATOMS: atom_id res chain seq x y z
N MET A 1 4.36 5.07 -6.47
CA MET A 1 3.09 5.07 -5.74
C MET A 1 3.36 5.03 -4.24
N ARG A 2 2.64 5.85 -3.45
CA ARG A 2 2.76 5.84 -1.98
C ARG A 2 1.61 5.02 -1.39
N VAL A 3 1.91 4.26 -0.35
CA VAL A 3 0.94 3.60 0.54
C VAL A 3 1.12 4.19 1.92
N ALA A 4 0.05 4.56 2.60
CA ALA A 4 0.10 5.23 3.90
C ALA A 4 -0.73 4.49 4.95
N ARG A 5 -0.22 4.45 6.17
CA ARG A 5 -1.00 4.04 7.35
C ARG A 5 -1.71 5.25 7.92
N THR A 6 -3.03 5.18 7.94
CA THR A 6 -3.91 6.22 8.49
C THR A 6 -4.74 5.68 9.65
N PRO A 7 -5.45 6.51 10.42
CA PRO A 7 -6.35 6.02 11.47
C PRO A 7 -7.44 5.07 10.97
N ALA A 8 -7.82 5.18 9.68
CA ALA A 8 -8.79 4.30 9.03
C ALA A 8 -8.18 3.03 8.42
N GLY A 9 -6.89 2.76 8.66
CA GLY A 9 -6.16 1.63 8.09
C GLY A 9 -5.14 2.03 7.02
N VAL A 10 -4.50 1.02 6.44
CA VAL A 10 -3.52 1.17 5.37
C VAL A 10 -4.19 1.31 4.00
N ARG A 11 -3.77 2.30 3.22
CA ARG A 11 -4.36 2.62 1.91
C ARG A 11 -3.37 3.23 0.93
N VAL A 12 -3.65 3.17 -0.36
CA VAL A 12 -2.92 3.94 -1.38
C VAL A 12 -3.12 5.43 -1.13
N ASP A 13 -2.05 6.22 -1.26
CA ASP A 13 -2.05 7.67 -1.15
C ASP A 13 -1.50 8.31 -2.43
N PRO A 14 -2.36 8.59 -3.42
CA PRO A 14 -1.94 9.13 -4.71
C PRO A 14 -1.26 10.51 -4.60
N ASN A 15 -1.74 11.35 -3.69
CA ASN A 15 -1.30 12.74 -3.55
C ASN A 15 -0.13 12.91 -2.56
N GLY A 16 0.22 11.86 -1.82
CA GLY A 16 1.29 11.92 -0.82
C GLY A 16 0.93 12.72 0.44
N SER A 17 -0.32 13.12 0.60
CA SER A 17 -0.77 14.04 1.66
C SER A 17 -1.39 13.34 2.86
N ALA A 18 -1.56 12.02 2.83
CA ALA A 18 -2.16 11.29 3.94
C ALA A 18 -1.25 11.33 5.18
N PRO A 19 -1.79 11.69 6.35
CA PRO A 19 -1.00 11.80 7.58
C PRO A 19 -0.52 10.43 8.05
N GLY A 20 0.65 10.40 8.70
CA GLY A 20 1.23 9.19 9.28
C GLY A 20 2.38 8.60 8.47
N ARG A 21 2.71 7.34 8.76
CA ARG A 21 3.82 6.62 8.10
C ARG A 21 3.41 6.27 6.66
N GLY A 22 4.33 6.53 5.73
CA GLY A 22 4.18 6.15 4.33
C GLY A 22 5.30 5.22 3.88
N ALA A 23 5.00 4.39 2.90
CA ALA A 23 5.93 3.53 2.19
C ALA A 23 5.78 3.76 0.69
N TYR A 24 6.89 3.87 -0.02
CA TYR A 24 6.89 4.03 -1.47
C TYR A 24 7.18 2.70 -2.15
N VAL A 25 6.46 2.44 -3.24
CA VAL A 25 6.69 1.34 -4.15
C VAL A 25 6.65 1.88 -5.58
N HIS A 26 7.45 1.31 -6.48
CA HIS A 26 7.36 1.66 -7.90
C HIS A 26 5.95 1.34 -8.43
N ARG A 27 5.50 2.12 -9.42
CA ARG A 27 4.22 1.88 -10.11
C ARG A 27 4.42 0.80 -11.18
N ASP A 28 4.94 -0.34 -10.75
CA ASP A 28 5.32 -1.49 -11.54
C ASP A 28 4.72 -2.75 -10.88
N PRO A 29 3.96 -3.58 -11.63
CA PRO A 29 3.31 -4.75 -11.07
C PRO A 29 4.26 -5.75 -10.40
N ALA A 30 5.47 -5.94 -10.93
CA ALA A 30 6.46 -6.86 -10.36
C ALA A 30 7.01 -6.33 -9.03
N CYS A 31 7.21 -5.02 -8.92
CA CYS A 31 7.62 -4.38 -7.66
C CYS A 31 6.53 -4.52 -6.59
N VAL A 32 5.28 -4.30 -6.96
CA VAL A 32 4.12 -4.47 -6.07
C VAL A 32 3.99 -5.92 -5.60
N ALA A 33 4.02 -6.88 -6.52
CA ALA A 33 3.91 -8.30 -6.19
C ALA A 33 5.03 -8.74 -5.22
N ALA A 34 6.26 -8.27 -5.44
CA ALA A 34 7.37 -8.52 -4.53
C ALA A 34 7.15 -7.91 -3.15
N ALA A 35 6.62 -6.68 -3.07
CA ALA A 35 6.33 -6.01 -1.80
C ALA A 35 5.23 -6.72 -1.00
N LEU A 36 4.15 -7.16 -1.66
CA LEU A 36 3.07 -7.93 -1.05
C LEU A 36 3.57 -9.29 -0.55
N ARG A 37 4.29 -10.04 -1.39
CA ARG A 37 4.83 -11.37 -1.03
C ARG A 37 5.78 -11.31 0.16
N LYS A 38 6.58 -10.26 0.28
CA LYS A 38 7.54 -10.06 1.38
C LYS A 38 6.93 -9.44 2.64
N GLY A 39 5.64 -9.05 2.61
CA GLY A 39 5.04 -8.28 3.71
C GLY A 39 5.71 -6.91 3.93
N ALA A 40 6.28 -6.32 2.88
CA ALA A 40 7.09 -5.12 2.98
C ALA A 40 6.28 -3.91 3.49
N PHE A 41 4.99 -3.82 3.13
CA PHE A 41 4.11 -2.75 3.60
C PHE A 41 3.86 -2.82 5.12
N ALA A 42 3.55 -4.00 5.65
CA ALA A 42 3.37 -4.19 7.09
C ALA A 42 4.63 -3.78 7.89
N SER A 43 5.80 -4.21 7.40
CA SER A 43 7.10 -3.85 8.00
C SER A 43 7.40 -2.35 7.93
N ALA A 44 7.31 -1.75 6.73
CA ALA A 44 7.62 -0.34 6.52
C ALA A 44 6.66 0.60 7.27
N LEU A 45 5.37 0.23 7.35
CA LEU A 45 4.33 1.01 8.01
C LEU A 45 4.23 0.73 9.52
N ARG A 46 4.98 -0.26 10.02
CA ARG A 46 4.98 -0.73 11.41
C ARG A 46 3.57 -1.04 11.90
N THR A 47 2.87 -1.88 11.17
CA THR A 47 1.51 -2.31 11.49
C THR A 47 1.30 -3.76 11.07
N GLY A 48 0.43 -4.47 11.80
CA GLY A 48 -0.17 -5.69 11.29
C GLY A 48 -1.15 -5.35 10.16
N LEU A 49 -1.21 -6.21 9.15
CA LEU A 49 -2.24 -6.18 8.12
C LEU A 49 -3.02 -7.48 8.24
N ALA A 50 -4.26 -7.39 8.70
CA ALA A 50 -5.20 -8.53 8.65
C ALA A 50 -5.50 -8.90 7.19
N GLU A 51 -6.00 -10.11 6.95
CA GLU A 51 -6.25 -10.61 5.60
C GLU A 51 -7.21 -9.70 4.82
N GLU A 52 -8.25 -9.17 5.48
CA GLU A 52 -9.22 -8.27 4.86
C GLU A 52 -8.61 -6.91 4.53
N GLU A 53 -7.69 -6.41 5.36
CA GLU A 53 -7.00 -5.14 5.10
C GLU A 53 -5.97 -5.28 3.98
N LEU A 54 -5.29 -6.43 3.93
CA LEU A 54 -4.40 -6.76 2.83
C LEU A 54 -5.17 -6.90 1.51
N ALA A 55 -6.35 -7.51 1.52
CA ALA A 55 -7.22 -7.61 0.34
C ALA A 55 -7.64 -6.22 -0.16
N ARG A 56 -8.17 -5.36 0.73
CA ARG A 56 -8.52 -3.97 0.38
C ARG A 56 -7.34 -3.19 -0.19
N LEU A 57 -6.15 -3.35 0.40
CA LEU A 57 -4.94 -2.70 -0.09
C LEU A 57 -4.55 -3.19 -1.49
N LYS A 58 -4.71 -4.48 -1.78
CA LYS A 58 -4.46 -5.03 -3.13
C LYS A 58 -5.38 -4.41 -4.16
N ASP A 59 -6.68 -4.37 -3.90
CA ASP A 59 -7.68 -3.78 -4.81
C ASP A 59 -7.34 -2.32 -5.13
N GLN A 60 -7.01 -1.53 -4.12
CA GLN A 60 -6.60 -0.13 -4.30
C GLN A 60 -5.31 0.02 -5.11
N ILE A 61 -4.36 -0.89 -4.92
CA ILE A 61 -3.11 -0.88 -5.70
C ILE A 61 -3.40 -1.23 -7.15
N GLU A 62 -4.24 -2.23 -7.43
CA GLU A 62 -4.63 -2.60 -8.78
C GLU A 62 -5.33 -1.45 -9.51
N GLU A 63 -6.29 -0.81 -8.85
CA GLU A 63 -6.95 0.40 -9.38
C GLU A 63 -5.93 1.52 -9.65
N ALA A 64 -5.01 1.75 -8.71
CA ALA A 64 -3.95 2.76 -8.87
C ALA A 64 -2.90 2.39 -9.93
N LEU A 65 -2.76 1.13 -10.35
CA LEU A 65 -1.92 0.74 -11.49
C LEU A 65 -2.64 0.96 -12.82
N GLN A 66 -3.98 0.87 -12.85
CA GLN A 66 -4.80 1.05 -14.04
C GLN A 66 -5.08 2.54 -14.37
N ALA A 67 -5.14 3.40 -13.36
CA ALA A 67 -5.29 4.84 -13.55
C ALA A 67 -4.00 5.44 -14.16
N THR A 68 -3.92 5.58 -15.49
CA THR A 68 -2.75 6.11 -16.19
C THR A 68 -2.57 7.61 -15.92
#